data_AF-A0A9W6D8X2-F1
#
_entry.id   AF-A0A9W6D8X2-F1
#
_cell.length_a   1.000
_cell.length_b   1.000
_cell.length_c   1.000
_cell.angle_alpha   90.00
_cell.angle_beta   90.00
_cell.angle_gamma   90.00
#
_symmetry.space_group_name_H-M   'P 1'
#
loop_
_entity.id
_entity.type
_entity.pdbx_description
1 polymer ?
#
loop_
_entity_poly.entity_id
_entity_poly.type
_entity_poly.pdbx_seq_one_letter_code
_entity_poly.pdbx_strand_id
1 'polypeptide(L)'
;MSNKFTRTSPEMALRIASKEKRGKLKIFLGYAPGVGKTYSMLNEAKRRIKYGQNVVIGYIEPHYRKDTEKNKQGIKEIPLKEIAYKGKIFYEPDIEKIIEYMPETVLIDELAHSNAPTSKNYKRYEDVLEILSKGINVLTTLNIQHIETLNFLAYNITRVDVSEIVPYEVVDNADEVIVVDVSPEELIKRLQEGKIFNNNYKNATENYFQKNTLNALRSICLKATADEVEDDLFSYMQQKNITLNWHVAERIMIFVDSEVSSQKLIIRGERMAKKFNSDLFVVYLKRESFFDFTNSQNTSIEERLKEVSESLGAKYFVIQEKEYIKTLYNFMKANYITFVLIGNSESIKGKFKNFIKMSMITKLIKKTDGVEFHIVPI
;
A
#
# COMPACT_ATOMS: atom_id res chain seq x y z
N MET A 1 -14.46 35.82 32.04
CA MET A 1 -14.12 34.76 31.07
C MET A 1 -14.79 35.09 29.74
N SER A 2 -14.08 35.76 28.83
CA SER A 2 -14.62 36.11 27.52
C SER A 2 -14.31 34.99 26.52
N ASN A 3 -15.33 34.27 26.06
CA ASN A 3 -15.24 33.38 24.91
C ASN A 3 -14.82 34.22 23.68
N LYS A 4 -13.55 34.15 23.31
CA LYS A 4 -13.08 34.64 22.01
C LYS A 4 -13.63 33.68 20.96
N PHE A 5 -14.76 34.03 20.36
CA PHE A 5 -15.16 33.43 19.09
C PHE A 5 -14.06 33.75 18.08
N THR A 6 -13.19 32.78 17.81
CA THR A 6 -12.23 32.83 16.71
C THR A 6 -13.01 32.94 15.42
N ARG A 7 -12.87 34.07 14.74
CA ARG A 7 -13.48 34.32 13.43
C ARG A 7 -13.03 33.22 12.47
N THR A 8 -13.97 32.44 11.95
CA THR A 8 -13.72 31.45 10.90
C THR A 8 -12.97 32.13 9.77
N SER A 9 -11.82 31.58 9.36
CA SER A 9 -11.04 32.17 8.27
C SER A 9 -11.88 32.17 6.97
N PRO A 10 -11.66 33.12 6.05
CA PRO A 10 -12.36 33.13 4.76
C PRO A 10 -12.26 31.78 4.02
N GLU A 11 -11.12 31.10 4.13
CA GLU A 11 -10.90 29.76 3.58
C GLU A 11 -11.74 28.68 4.28
N MET A 12 -11.80 28.68 5.62
CA MET A 12 -12.67 27.77 6.37
C MET A 12 -14.14 28.03 6.08
N ALA A 13 -14.55 29.30 5.95
CA ALA A 13 -15.93 29.67 5.62
C ALA A 13 -16.29 29.23 4.19
N LEU A 14 -15.38 29.40 3.22
CA LEU A 14 -15.53 28.87 1.86
C LEU A 14 -15.59 27.34 1.84
N ARG A 15 -14.75 26.65 2.64
CA ARG A 15 -14.75 25.19 2.75
C ARG A 15 -16.04 24.66 3.39
N ILE A 16 -16.59 25.37 4.38
CA ILE A 16 -17.89 25.04 5.00
C ILE A 16 -19.02 25.29 3.99
N ALA A 17 -19.04 26.45 3.34
CA ALA A 17 -20.07 26.79 2.36
C ALA A 17 -20.05 25.89 1.11
N SER A 18 -18.87 25.43 0.67
CA SER A 18 -18.73 24.47 -0.42
C SER A 18 -19.16 23.06 0.01
N LYS A 19 -18.88 22.66 1.26
CA LYS A 19 -19.38 21.40 1.84
C LYS A 19 -20.92 21.40 2.03
N GLU A 20 -21.54 22.54 2.33
CA GLU A 20 -22.99 22.63 2.51
C GLU A 20 -23.80 22.52 1.21
N LYS A 21 -23.22 22.90 0.07
CA LYS A 21 -23.90 22.87 -1.24
C LYS A 21 -23.70 21.56 -2.02
N ARG A 22 -22.70 20.76 -1.66
CA ARG A 22 -22.44 19.45 -2.30
C ARG A 22 -23.20 18.33 -1.58
N GLY A 23 -23.46 17.25 -2.31
CA GLY A 23 -23.92 16.00 -1.72
C GLY A 23 -22.88 15.43 -0.76
N LYS A 24 -23.34 14.57 0.15
CA LYS A 24 -22.50 13.92 1.16
C LYS A 24 -22.00 12.57 0.67
N LEU A 25 -20.72 12.32 0.88
CA LEU A 25 -20.07 11.05 0.57
C LEU A 25 -19.95 10.21 1.84
N LYS A 26 -20.48 8.99 1.78
CA LYS A 26 -20.31 7.98 2.83
C LYS A 26 -19.61 6.75 2.28
N ILE A 27 -18.47 6.41 2.85
CA ILE A 27 -17.62 5.30 2.41
C ILE A 27 -17.75 4.15 3.42
N PHE A 28 -18.11 2.97 2.92
CA PHE A 28 -17.99 1.71 3.66
C PHE A 28 -16.61 1.11 3.38
N LEU A 29 -15.68 1.32 4.30
CA LEU A 29 -14.29 0.89 4.20
C LEU A 29 -14.13 -0.55 4.73
N GLY A 30 -13.39 -1.39 4.03
CA GLY A 30 -13.04 -2.73 4.50
C GLY A 30 -11.57 -3.05 4.35
N TYR A 31 -11.07 -3.94 5.20
CA TYR A 31 -9.68 -4.40 5.11
C TYR A 31 -9.48 -5.53 4.08
N ALA A 32 -10.58 -6.13 3.59
CA ALA A 32 -10.54 -7.22 2.64
C ALA A 32 -11.84 -7.38 1.84
N PRO A 33 -11.78 -8.02 0.66
CA PRO A 33 -12.96 -8.56 -0.02
C PRO A 33 -13.70 -9.54 0.89
N GLY A 34 -15.03 -9.51 0.87
CA GLY A 34 -15.85 -10.46 1.63
C GLY A 34 -16.27 -10.03 3.04
N VAL A 35 -15.70 -8.96 3.61
CA VAL A 35 -16.07 -8.45 4.95
C VAL A 35 -17.51 -7.97 5.05
N GLY A 36 -18.17 -7.68 3.91
CA GLY A 36 -19.59 -7.34 3.88
C GLY A 36 -19.93 -5.89 3.56
N LYS A 37 -18.98 -5.11 2.99
CA LYS A 37 -19.19 -3.69 2.64
C LYS A 37 -20.49 -3.41 1.87
N THR A 38 -20.72 -4.13 0.77
CA THR A 38 -21.93 -4.00 -0.05
C THR A 38 -23.21 -4.33 0.73
N TYR A 39 -23.14 -5.30 1.65
CA TYR A 39 -24.28 -5.67 2.50
C TYR A 39 -24.59 -4.56 3.51
N SER A 40 -23.57 -4.01 4.16
CA SER A 40 -23.71 -2.85 5.06
C SER A 40 -24.26 -1.62 4.34
N MET A 41 -23.76 -1.35 3.12
CA MET A 41 -24.25 -0.26 2.26
C MET A 41 -25.73 -0.43 1.90
N LEU A 42 -26.15 -1.63 1.51
CA LEU A 42 -27.55 -1.94 1.20
C LEU A 42 -28.46 -1.82 2.44
N ASN A 43 -27.99 -2.24 3.61
CA ASN A 43 -28.75 -2.08 4.85
C ASN A 43 -28.94 -0.60 5.23
N GLU A 44 -27.91 0.22 5.06
CA GLU A 44 -28.02 1.67 5.23
C GLU A 44 -29.03 2.27 4.25
N ALA A 45 -29.02 1.85 2.99
CA ALA A 45 -30.00 2.28 1.99
C ALA A 45 -31.44 1.93 2.39
N LYS A 46 -31.69 0.68 2.80
CA LYS A 46 -33.00 0.25 3.30
C LYS A 46 -33.46 1.06 4.51
N ARG A 47 -32.55 1.38 5.44
CA ARG A 47 -32.83 2.22 6.59
C ARG A 47 -33.27 3.62 6.15
N ARG A 48 -32.55 4.24 5.20
CA ARG A 48 -32.90 5.56 4.64
C ARG A 48 -34.26 5.57 3.94
N ILE A 49 -34.56 4.54 3.15
CA ILE A 49 -35.87 4.36 2.49
C ILE A 49 -36.98 4.25 3.53
N LYS A 50 -36.76 3.49 4.62
CA LYS A 50 -37.73 3.37 5.73
C LYS A 50 -38.04 4.73 6.38
N TYR A 51 -37.10 5.66 6.36
CA TYR A 51 -37.29 7.04 6.83
C TYR A 51 -37.81 8.00 5.75
N GLY A 52 -38.22 7.48 4.58
CA GLY A 52 -38.85 8.25 3.50
C GLY A 52 -37.88 8.91 2.53
N GLN A 53 -36.57 8.62 2.58
CA GLN A 53 -35.61 9.19 1.62
C GLN A 53 -35.73 8.51 0.24
N ASN A 54 -35.61 9.30 -0.82
CA ASN A 54 -35.50 8.80 -2.19
C ASN A 54 -34.09 8.23 -2.45
N VAL A 55 -33.96 6.91 -2.42
CA VAL A 55 -32.69 6.19 -2.59
C VAL A 55 -32.73 5.27 -3.80
N VAL A 56 -31.69 5.32 -4.63
CA VAL A 56 -31.55 4.46 -5.82
C VAL A 56 -30.20 3.76 -5.88
N ILE A 57 -30.16 2.63 -6.59
CA ILE A 57 -28.94 1.94 -6.97
C ILE A 57 -28.47 2.49 -8.32
N GLY A 58 -27.26 3.04 -8.36
CA GLY A 58 -26.59 3.43 -9.60
C GLY A 58 -25.63 2.33 -10.09
N TYR A 59 -24.90 1.71 -9.17
CA TYR A 59 -24.07 0.55 -9.47
C TYR A 59 -23.89 -0.32 -8.22
N ILE A 60 -24.08 -1.63 -8.37
CA ILE A 60 -23.63 -2.62 -7.40
C ILE A 60 -22.91 -3.70 -8.17
N GLU A 61 -21.67 -3.96 -7.80
CA GLU A 61 -20.89 -5.03 -8.41
C GLU A 61 -21.66 -6.35 -8.27
N PRO A 62 -21.92 -7.07 -9.37
CA PRO A 62 -22.56 -8.38 -9.35
C PRO A 62 -21.60 -9.44 -8.77
N HIS A 63 -21.19 -9.28 -7.52
CA HIS A 63 -20.56 -10.36 -6.77
C HIS A 63 -21.56 -11.52 -6.65
N TYR A 64 -21.07 -12.76 -6.81
CA TYR A 64 -21.81 -14.02 -6.92
C TYR A 64 -22.66 -14.44 -5.70
N ARG A 65 -23.46 -13.53 -5.14
CA ARG A 65 -24.23 -13.73 -3.92
C ARG A 65 -25.71 -13.72 -4.25
N LYS A 66 -26.35 -14.89 -4.16
CA LYS A 66 -27.82 -15.02 -4.09
C LYS A 66 -28.43 -14.12 -3.00
N ASP A 67 -27.66 -13.85 -1.94
CA ASP A 67 -28.08 -12.98 -0.85
C ASP A 67 -28.03 -11.49 -1.22
N THR A 68 -27.14 -11.06 -2.12
CA THR A 68 -27.08 -9.64 -2.54
C THR A 68 -28.31 -9.28 -3.37
N GLU A 69 -28.75 -10.15 -4.29
CA GLU A 69 -29.97 -9.92 -5.09
C GLU A 69 -31.22 -9.76 -4.23
N LYS A 70 -31.39 -10.61 -3.20
CA LYS A 70 -32.46 -10.43 -2.20
C LYS A 70 -32.33 -9.10 -1.46
N ASN A 71 -31.11 -8.60 -1.27
CA ASN A 71 -30.88 -7.35 -0.58
C ASN A 71 -31.11 -6.10 -1.44
N LYS A 72 -31.09 -6.22 -2.78
CA LYS A 72 -31.49 -5.13 -3.68
C LYS A 72 -33.01 -4.95 -3.74
N GLN A 73 -33.78 -6.01 -3.47
CA GLN A 73 -35.25 -5.97 -3.51
C GLN A 73 -35.81 -4.80 -2.70
N GLY A 74 -36.70 -4.03 -3.35
CA GLY A 74 -37.34 -2.85 -2.77
C GLY A 74 -36.55 -1.54 -2.93
N ILE A 75 -35.38 -1.56 -3.57
CA ILE A 75 -34.61 -0.36 -3.94
C ILE A 75 -34.69 -0.19 -5.46
N LYS A 76 -34.99 1.02 -5.92
CA LYS A 76 -35.04 1.32 -7.36
C LYS A 76 -33.64 1.30 -7.96
N GLU A 77 -33.46 0.65 -9.10
CA GLU A 77 -32.19 0.62 -9.84
C GLU A 77 -32.26 1.50 -11.08
N ILE A 78 -31.23 2.31 -11.31
CA ILE A 78 -31.04 3.03 -12.57
C ILE A 78 -30.37 2.08 -13.56
N PRO A 79 -30.91 1.92 -14.80
CA PRO A 79 -30.30 1.04 -15.78
C PRO A 79 -28.85 1.43 -16.10
N LEU A 80 -27.96 0.44 -16.13
CA LEU A 80 -26.55 0.64 -16.47
C LEU A 80 -26.39 1.04 -17.94
N LYS A 81 -25.31 1.77 -18.21
CA LYS A 81 -24.88 2.18 -19.55
C LYS A 81 -24.00 1.08 -20.14
N GLU A 82 -24.35 0.64 -21.35
CA GLU A 82 -23.57 -0.32 -22.09
C GLU A 82 -22.44 0.38 -22.85
N ILE A 83 -21.20 -0.09 -22.69
CA ILE A 83 -20.01 0.45 -23.36
C ILE A 83 -19.33 -0.68 -24.13
N ALA A 84 -19.36 -0.61 -25.46
CA ALA A 84 -18.70 -1.58 -26.33
C ALA A 84 -17.27 -1.14 -26.67
N TYR A 85 -16.29 -1.96 -26.32
CA TYR A 85 -14.88 -1.70 -26.62
C TYR A 85 -14.12 -2.97 -27.00
N LYS A 86 -13.44 -2.95 -28.16
CA LYS A 86 -12.67 -4.07 -28.72
C LYS A 86 -13.44 -5.41 -28.72
N GLY A 87 -14.73 -5.37 -29.07
CA GLY A 87 -15.59 -6.56 -29.15
C GLY A 87 -16.04 -7.12 -27.79
N LYS A 88 -15.77 -6.42 -26.68
CA LYS A 88 -16.33 -6.71 -25.35
C LYS A 88 -17.35 -5.65 -24.95
N ILE A 89 -18.35 -6.07 -24.20
CA ILE A 89 -19.37 -5.20 -23.62
C ILE A 89 -19.05 -5.02 -22.13
N PHE A 90 -19.00 -3.77 -21.70
CA PHE A 90 -18.85 -3.36 -20.31
C PHE A 90 -20.14 -2.67 -19.87
N TYR A 91 -20.46 -2.76 -18.57
CA TYR A 91 -21.61 -2.11 -17.97
C TYR A 91 -21.12 -1.13 -16.90
N GLU A 92 -21.44 0.15 -17.06
CA GLU A 92 -21.03 1.22 -16.14
C GLU A 92 -22.26 1.98 -15.63
N PRO A 93 -22.19 2.66 -14.48
CA PRO A 93 -23.27 3.51 -14.01
C PRO A 93 -23.60 4.60 -15.04
N ASP A 94 -24.89 4.82 -15.28
CA ASP A 94 -25.37 5.91 -16.14
C ASP A 94 -25.46 7.21 -15.32
N ILE A 95 -24.33 7.93 -15.23
CA ILE A 95 -24.20 9.15 -14.41
C ILE A 95 -25.17 10.24 -14.86
N GLU A 96 -25.38 10.37 -16.17
CA GLU A 96 -26.32 11.33 -16.73
C GLU A 96 -27.76 11.05 -16.26
N LYS A 97 -28.22 9.78 -16.34
CA LYS A 97 -29.54 9.40 -15.84
C LYS A 97 -29.68 9.53 -14.33
N ILE A 98 -28.63 9.24 -13.56
CA ILE A 98 -28.65 9.42 -12.10
C ILE A 98 -28.87 10.90 -11.77
N ILE A 99 -28.16 11.80 -12.45
CA ILE A 99 -28.29 13.25 -12.24
C ILE A 99 -29.67 13.75 -12.69
N GLU A 100 -30.18 13.28 -13.84
CA GLU A 100 -31.52 13.62 -14.34
C GLU A 100 -32.61 13.17 -13.36
N TYR A 101 -32.46 11.97 -12.78
CA TYR A 101 -33.40 11.45 -11.79
C TYR A 101 -33.35 12.21 -10.46
N MET A 102 -32.21 12.84 -10.15
CA MET A 102 -31.97 13.66 -8.95
C MET A 102 -32.42 12.98 -7.63
N PRO A 103 -31.94 11.76 -7.32
CA PRO A 103 -32.27 11.10 -6.06
C PRO A 103 -31.65 11.85 -4.87
N GLU A 104 -32.20 11.65 -3.67
CA GLU A 104 -31.54 12.15 -2.46
C GLU A 104 -30.24 11.39 -2.19
N THR A 105 -30.20 10.08 -2.48
CA THR A 105 -29.01 9.23 -2.31
C THR A 105 -28.90 8.21 -3.43
N VAL A 106 -27.68 8.00 -3.96
CA VAL A 106 -27.35 6.92 -4.89
C VAL A 106 -26.30 5.97 -4.30
N LEU A 107 -26.44 4.66 -4.57
CA LEU A 107 -25.44 3.65 -4.24
C LEU A 107 -24.54 3.39 -5.45
N ILE A 108 -23.23 3.50 -5.25
CA ILE A 108 -22.21 3.23 -6.27
C ILE A 108 -21.10 2.39 -5.63
N ASP A 109 -21.09 1.09 -5.91
CA ASP A 109 -20.07 0.17 -5.37
C ASP A 109 -18.70 0.32 -6.06
N GLU A 110 -17.66 -0.16 -5.39
CA GLU A 110 -16.26 -0.19 -5.88
C GLU A 110 -15.68 1.17 -6.30
N LEU A 111 -15.49 2.08 -5.33
CA LEU A 111 -14.98 3.45 -5.58
C LEU A 111 -13.66 3.51 -6.36
N ALA A 112 -12.83 2.47 -6.24
CA ALA A 112 -11.51 2.39 -6.88
C ALA A 112 -11.51 1.97 -8.35
N HIS A 113 -12.66 1.49 -8.84
CA HIS A 113 -12.82 0.91 -10.16
C HIS A 113 -12.34 1.86 -11.26
N SER A 114 -11.64 1.28 -12.24
CA SER A 114 -11.26 1.96 -13.48
C SER A 114 -12.36 1.76 -14.50
N ASN A 115 -13.01 2.86 -14.88
CA ASN A 115 -14.15 2.82 -15.77
C ASN A 115 -13.78 2.23 -17.14
N ALA A 116 -14.77 1.65 -17.81
CA ALA A 116 -14.61 1.10 -19.14
C ALA A 116 -13.95 2.11 -20.11
N PRO A 117 -13.09 1.64 -21.05
CA PRO A 117 -12.47 2.52 -22.03
C PRO A 117 -13.52 3.33 -22.79
N THR A 118 -13.23 4.61 -23.08
CA THR A 118 -14.15 5.61 -23.69
C THR A 118 -15.22 6.20 -22.77
N SER A 119 -15.27 5.80 -21.50
CA SER A 119 -16.06 6.51 -20.48
C SER A 119 -15.59 7.96 -20.35
N LYS A 120 -16.52 8.85 -19.97
CA LYS A 120 -16.24 10.28 -19.78
C LYS A 120 -15.13 10.51 -18.74
N ASN A 121 -15.27 9.87 -17.60
CA ASN A 121 -14.27 9.87 -16.53
C ASN A 121 -13.51 8.55 -16.52
N TYR A 122 -12.22 8.59 -16.17
CA TYR A 122 -11.35 7.41 -16.18
C TYR A 122 -11.55 6.57 -14.91
N LYS A 123 -11.89 7.21 -13.78
CA LYS A 123 -12.06 6.57 -12.49
C LYS A 123 -13.46 6.76 -11.93
N ARG A 124 -13.99 5.72 -11.27
CA ARG A 124 -15.31 5.78 -10.65
C ARG A 124 -15.42 6.83 -9.54
N TYR A 125 -14.33 7.11 -8.82
CA TYR A 125 -14.34 8.19 -7.84
C TYR A 125 -14.57 9.56 -8.48
N GLU A 126 -14.18 9.79 -9.74
CA GLU A 126 -14.45 11.03 -10.47
C GLU A 126 -15.94 11.16 -10.79
N ASP A 127 -16.60 10.05 -11.17
CA ASP A 127 -18.06 10.02 -11.34
C ASP A 127 -18.79 10.33 -10.03
N VAL A 128 -18.31 9.76 -8.93
CA VAL A 128 -18.85 10.02 -7.58
C VAL A 128 -18.70 11.50 -7.23
N LEU A 129 -17.54 12.11 -7.49
CA LEU A 129 -17.32 13.54 -7.28
C LEU A 129 -18.25 14.40 -8.16
N GLU A 130 -18.48 13.99 -9.40
CA GLU A 130 -19.44 14.67 -10.29
C GLU A 130 -20.86 14.63 -9.73
N ILE A 131 -21.32 13.47 -9.25
CA ILE A 131 -22.65 13.32 -8.63
C ILE A 131 -22.78 14.18 -7.36
N LEU A 132 -21.77 14.15 -6.50
CA LEU A 132 -21.74 14.97 -5.28
C LEU A 132 -21.81 16.47 -5.62
N SER A 133 -21.17 16.91 -6.71
CA SER A 133 -21.24 18.32 -7.16
C SER A 133 -22.65 18.78 -7.52
N LYS A 134 -23.56 17.85 -7.82
CA LYS A 134 -24.98 18.12 -8.12
C LYS A 134 -25.89 18.08 -6.89
N GLY A 135 -25.33 17.91 -5.69
CA GLY A 135 -26.10 17.87 -4.43
C GLY A 135 -26.65 16.48 -4.08
N ILE A 136 -26.33 15.44 -4.84
CA ILE A 136 -26.81 14.08 -4.62
C ILE A 136 -25.87 13.35 -3.66
N ASN A 137 -26.39 12.74 -2.59
CA ASN A 137 -25.55 11.97 -1.68
C ASN A 137 -25.11 10.64 -2.30
N VAL A 138 -23.90 10.18 -1.97
CA VAL A 138 -23.37 8.91 -2.50
C VAL A 138 -22.99 7.98 -1.35
N LEU A 139 -23.49 6.75 -1.39
CA LEU A 139 -22.99 5.63 -0.60
C LEU A 139 -22.09 4.77 -1.49
N THR A 140 -20.87 4.48 -1.04
CA THR A 140 -19.90 3.70 -1.80
C THR A 140 -19.11 2.72 -0.94
N THR A 141 -18.38 1.80 -1.57
CA THR A 141 -17.48 0.89 -0.85
C THR A 141 -16.05 0.99 -1.36
N LEU A 142 -15.10 0.74 -0.44
CA LEU A 142 -13.67 0.83 -0.72
C LEU A 142 -12.92 -0.21 0.13
N ASN A 143 -11.86 -0.82 -0.40
CA ASN A 143 -10.90 -1.55 0.43
C ASN A 143 -9.66 -0.70 0.68
N ILE A 144 -9.01 -0.88 1.84
CA ILE A 144 -7.81 -0.13 2.22
C ILE A 144 -6.66 -0.23 1.20
N GLN A 145 -6.54 -1.36 0.49
CA GLN A 145 -5.47 -1.56 -0.50
C GLN A 145 -5.55 -0.62 -1.70
N HIS A 146 -6.73 -0.03 -1.95
CA HIS A 146 -6.94 0.90 -3.04
C HIS A 146 -6.68 2.35 -2.63
N ILE A 147 -6.47 2.63 -1.35
CA ILE A 147 -6.14 3.97 -0.89
C ILE A 147 -4.67 4.21 -1.20
N GLU A 148 -4.36 5.27 -1.93
CA GLU A 148 -3.00 5.61 -2.38
C GLU A 148 -1.98 5.47 -1.25
N THR A 149 -2.16 6.20 -0.15
CA THR A 149 -1.25 6.21 1.00
C THR A 149 -1.07 4.85 1.69
N LEU A 150 -2.03 3.93 1.56
CA LEU A 150 -2.01 2.61 2.20
C LEU A 150 -1.67 1.46 1.23
N ASN A 151 -1.62 1.74 -0.07
CA ASN A 151 -1.41 0.75 -1.12
C ASN A 151 -0.09 -0.01 -0.92
N PHE A 152 1.00 0.71 -0.64
CA PHE A 152 2.31 0.12 -0.39
C PHE A 152 2.33 -0.80 0.85
N LEU A 153 1.72 -0.35 1.95
CA LEU A 153 1.65 -1.15 3.17
C LEU A 153 0.82 -2.42 2.95
N ALA A 154 -0.30 -2.31 2.24
CA ALA A 154 -1.14 -3.44 1.86
C ALA A 154 -0.38 -4.41 0.93
N TYR A 155 0.37 -3.92 -0.05
CA TYR A 155 1.22 -4.73 -0.92
C TYR A 155 2.29 -5.50 -0.13
N ASN A 156 2.95 -4.85 0.84
CA ASN A 156 3.98 -5.52 1.65
C ASN A 156 3.45 -6.67 2.49
N ILE A 157 2.19 -6.57 2.91
CA ILE A 157 1.51 -7.59 3.70
C ILE A 157 0.96 -8.70 2.81
N THR A 158 0.32 -8.34 1.71
CA THR A 158 -0.45 -9.29 0.87
C THR A 158 0.36 -9.87 -0.29
N ARG A 159 1.40 -9.18 -0.73
CA ARG A 159 2.15 -9.41 -1.99
C ARG A 159 1.27 -9.34 -3.25
N VAL A 160 0.07 -8.77 -3.14
CA VAL A 160 -0.84 -8.55 -4.25
C VAL A 160 -0.69 -7.12 -4.72
N ASP A 161 -0.31 -6.95 -5.99
CA ASP A 161 -0.22 -5.64 -6.63
C ASP A 161 -1.61 -5.16 -7.03
N VAL A 162 -1.91 -3.90 -6.72
CA VAL A 162 -3.23 -3.28 -6.91
C VAL A 162 -3.03 -1.97 -7.65
N SER A 163 -3.38 -1.97 -8.93
CA SER A 163 -3.27 -0.82 -9.82
C SER A 163 -4.47 0.13 -9.75
N GLU A 164 -5.60 -0.34 -9.21
CA GLU A 164 -6.79 0.46 -9.01
C GLU A 164 -6.69 1.25 -7.72
N ILE A 165 -6.32 2.53 -7.84
CA ILE A 165 -6.01 3.40 -6.71
C ILE A 165 -6.98 4.60 -6.67
N VAL A 166 -7.31 5.02 -5.46
CA VAL A 166 -8.07 6.23 -5.10
C VAL A 166 -7.14 7.16 -4.31
N PRO A 167 -7.02 8.45 -4.71
CA PRO A 167 -6.25 9.43 -3.95
C PRO A 167 -6.78 9.57 -2.52
N TYR A 168 -5.87 9.76 -1.56
CA TYR A 168 -6.25 9.85 -0.16
C TYR A 168 -7.20 11.02 0.11
N GLU A 169 -7.06 12.13 -0.61
CA GLU A 169 -7.90 13.33 -0.47
C GLU A 169 -9.38 13.03 -0.73
N VAL A 170 -9.71 12.04 -1.58
CA VAL A 170 -11.11 11.64 -1.82
C VAL A 170 -11.71 10.99 -0.57
N VAL A 171 -10.90 10.20 0.15
CA VAL A 171 -11.30 9.53 1.38
C VAL A 171 -11.36 10.51 2.54
N ASP A 172 -10.35 11.38 2.69
CA ASP A 172 -10.30 12.43 3.72
C ASP A 172 -11.45 13.44 3.59
N ASN A 173 -11.81 13.82 2.37
CA ASN A 173 -12.92 14.75 2.14
C ASN A 173 -14.31 14.09 2.21
N ALA A 174 -14.39 12.78 2.47
CA ALA A 174 -15.65 12.10 2.71
C ALA A 174 -16.32 12.63 3.98
N ASP A 175 -17.64 12.67 4.00
CA ASP A 175 -18.40 13.19 5.13
C ASP A 175 -18.57 12.14 6.24
N GLU A 176 -18.48 10.85 5.88
CA GLU A 176 -18.51 9.74 6.83
C GLU A 176 -17.74 8.53 6.27
N VAL A 177 -16.84 7.94 7.07
CA VAL A 177 -16.17 6.68 6.74
C VAL A 177 -16.53 5.64 7.81
N ILE A 178 -17.17 4.54 7.40
CA ILE A 178 -17.52 3.42 8.29
C ILE A 178 -16.62 2.24 8.00
N VAL A 179 -15.91 1.75 9.01
CA VAL A 179 -15.21 0.47 8.93
C VAL A 179 -16.21 -0.68 9.03
N VAL A 180 -16.23 -1.53 8.00
CA VAL A 180 -16.96 -2.79 7.99
C VAL A 180 -15.99 -3.90 8.37
N ASP A 181 -16.19 -4.41 9.58
CA ASP A 181 -15.28 -5.36 10.21
C ASP A 181 -15.93 -6.73 10.44
N VAL A 182 -15.13 -7.78 10.26
CA VAL A 182 -15.48 -9.19 10.50
C VAL A 182 -14.23 -9.85 11.07
N SER A 183 -14.36 -10.90 11.87
CA SER A 183 -13.17 -11.63 12.33
C SER A 183 -12.45 -12.31 11.14
N PRO A 184 -11.11 -12.34 11.11
CA PRO A 184 -10.38 -13.08 10.09
C PRO A 184 -10.78 -14.55 9.97
N GLU A 185 -11.12 -15.21 11.09
CA GLU A 185 -11.61 -16.60 11.09
C GLU A 185 -12.93 -16.75 10.33
N GLU A 186 -13.89 -15.85 10.56
CA GLU A 186 -15.17 -15.84 9.85
C GLU A 186 -14.97 -15.52 8.37
N LEU A 187 -14.04 -14.62 8.04
CA LEU A 187 -13.72 -14.32 6.65
C LEU A 187 -13.10 -15.52 5.91
N ILE A 188 -12.17 -16.24 6.56
CA ILE A 188 -11.59 -17.48 6.04
C ILE A 188 -12.67 -18.55 5.85
N LYS A 189 -13.57 -18.71 6.83
CA LYS A 189 -14.70 -19.64 6.73
C LYS A 189 -15.59 -19.30 5.53
N ARG A 190 -15.93 -18.03 5.33
CA ARG A 190 -16.70 -17.57 4.16
C ARG A 190 -16.00 -17.84 2.83
N LEU A 191 -14.67 -17.72 2.80
CA LEU A 191 -13.88 -18.10 1.62
C LEU A 191 -13.98 -19.60 1.34
N GLN A 192 -13.82 -20.44 2.36
CA GLN A 192 -13.91 -21.91 2.25
C GLN A 192 -15.30 -22.37 1.79
N GLU A 193 -16.35 -21.67 2.21
CA GLU A 193 -17.73 -21.88 1.78
C GLU A 193 -18.03 -21.35 0.37
N GLY A 194 -17.04 -20.75 -0.32
CA GLY A 194 -17.20 -20.22 -1.68
C GLY A 194 -18.03 -18.92 -1.76
N LYS A 195 -18.20 -18.20 -0.64
CA LYS A 195 -19.03 -16.99 -0.55
C LYS A 195 -18.32 -15.69 -0.96
N ILE A 196 -17.03 -15.78 -1.33
CA ILE A 196 -16.17 -14.62 -1.64
C ILE A 196 -15.67 -14.66 -3.10
N PHE A 197 -15.14 -15.78 -3.59
CA PHE A 197 -14.64 -15.92 -4.98
C PHE A 197 -15.06 -17.24 -5.64
N ASN A 198 -15.11 -17.25 -6.98
CA ASN A 198 -15.19 -18.47 -7.78
C ASN A 198 -13.82 -19.18 -7.88
N ASN A 199 -13.83 -20.48 -8.22
CA ASN A 199 -12.65 -21.37 -8.22
C ASN A 199 -11.41 -20.88 -9.01
N ASN A 200 -11.54 -19.89 -9.90
CA ASN A 200 -10.43 -19.37 -10.70
C ASN A 200 -9.47 -18.42 -9.94
N TYR A 201 -9.85 -17.90 -8.77
CA TYR A 201 -9.04 -16.95 -8.00
C TYR A 201 -8.28 -17.58 -6.82
N LYS A 202 -8.40 -18.89 -6.60
CA LYS A 202 -7.76 -19.60 -5.48
C LYS A 202 -6.25 -19.39 -5.46
N ASN A 203 -5.58 -19.61 -6.59
CA ASN A 203 -4.11 -19.63 -6.61
C ASN A 203 -3.46 -18.24 -6.45
N ALA A 204 -4.12 -17.16 -6.84
CA ALA A 204 -3.56 -15.80 -6.79
C ALA A 204 -3.78 -15.08 -5.44
N THR A 205 -4.66 -15.61 -4.59
CA THR A 205 -5.09 -14.96 -3.34
C THR A 205 -4.80 -15.78 -2.08
N GLU A 206 -4.16 -16.94 -2.21
CA GLU A 206 -3.81 -17.81 -1.07
C GLU A 206 -3.00 -17.06 0.02
N ASN A 207 -2.06 -16.20 -0.38
CA ASN A 207 -1.28 -15.38 0.56
C ASN A 207 -2.12 -14.24 1.18
N TYR A 208 -3.15 -13.76 0.47
CA TYR A 208 -4.03 -12.70 0.94
C TYR A 208 -4.90 -13.16 2.11
N PHE A 209 -5.46 -14.37 2.02
CA PHE A 209 -6.41 -14.91 3.00
C PHE A 209 -5.77 -15.70 4.14
N GLN A 210 -4.48 -15.48 4.41
CA GLN A 210 -3.84 -16.00 5.61
C GLN A 210 -4.27 -15.20 6.84
N LYS A 211 -4.50 -15.89 7.96
CA LYS A 211 -4.95 -15.27 9.21
C LYS A 211 -4.08 -14.09 9.65
N ASN A 212 -2.75 -14.23 9.55
CA ASN A 212 -1.81 -13.17 9.94
C ASN A 212 -1.91 -11.95 9.02
N THR A 213 -2.00 -12.17 7.71
CA THR A 213 -2.22 -11.13 6.68
C THR A 213 -3.51 -10.36 6.96
N LEU A 214 -4.62 -11.07 7.17
CA LEU A 214 -5.92 -10.46 7.45
C LEU A 214 -5.93 -9.70 8.79
N ASN A 215 -5.28 -10.21 9.83
CA ASN A 215 -5.10 -9.49 11.10
C ASN A 215 -4.34 -8.17 10.92
N ALA A 216 -3.27 -8.18 10.12
CA ALA A 216 -2.48 -6.99 9.84
C ALA A 216 -3.30 -5.95 9.06
N LEU A 217 -3.97 -6.37 7.98
CA LEU A 217 -4.86 -5.48 7.20
C LEU A 217 -6.00 -4.90 8.07
N ARG A 218 -6.63 -5.73 8.91
CA ARG A 218 -7.68 -5.29 9.85
C ARG A 218 -7.16 -4.24 10.81
N SER A 219 -5.97 -4.45 11.36
CA SER A 219 -5.32 -3.50 12.28
C SER A 219 -5.04 -2.16 11.58
N ILE A 220 -4.56 -2.18 10.33
CA ILE A 220 -4.32 -0.97 9.53
C ILE A 220 -5.63 -0.23 9.26
N CYS A 221 -6.68 -0.94 8.87
CA CYS A 221 -7.99 -0.35 8.58
C CYS A 221 -8.58 0.36 9.81
N LEU A 222 -8.51 -0.29 10.97
CA LEU A 222 -9.00 0.29 12.23
C LEU A 222 -8.18 1.51 12.65
N LYS A 223 -6.85 1.45 12.51
CA LYS A 223 -6.00 2.61 12.82
C LYS A 223 -6.21 3.77 11.86
N ALA A 224 -6.36 3.49 10.56
CA ALA A 224 -6.52 4.51 9.52
C ALA A 224 -7.83 5.32 9.67
N THR A 225 -8.82 4.78 10.39
CA THR A 225 -10.09 5.47 10.67
C THR A 225 -10.15 6.11 12.05
N ALA A 226 -9.16 5.85 12.89
CA ALA A 226 -9.01 6.49 14.20
C ALA A 226 -8.15 7.76 14.13
N ASP A 227 -7.83 8.25 12.91
CA ASP A 227 -6.91 9.36 12.64
C ASP A 227 -5.48 9.16 13.22
N GLU A 228 -5.16 7.98 13.75
CA GLU A 228 -3.89 7.64 14.41
C GLU A 228 -2.73 7.31 13.44
N VAL A 229 -2.98 7.30 12.12
CA VAL A 229 -1.98 6.84 11.13
C VAL A 229 -1.27 7.99 10.43
N GLU A 230 -1.88 9.18 10.33
CA GLU A 230 -1.31 10.28 9.55
C GLU A 230 -0.04 10.86 10.16
N ASP A 231 -0.02 11.20 11.45
CA ASP A 231 1.15 11.87 12.03
C ASP A 231 2.42 11.00 11.95
N ASP A 232 2.30 9.70 12.18
CA ASP A 232 3.44 8.77 12.12
C ASP A 232 3.85 8.45 10.67
N LEU A 233 2.89 8.33 9.74
CA LEU A 233 3.16 7.95 8.35
C LEU A 233 3.61 9.16 7.50
N PHE A 234 3.00 10.34 7.66
CA PHE A 234 3.46 11.58 7.02
C PHE A 234 4.80 12.05 7.59
N SER A 235 5.03 11.95 8.91
CA SER A 235 6.36 12.24 9.48
C SER A 235 7.41 11.28 8.98
N TYR A 236 7.07 10.00 8.81
CA TYR A 236 7.94 9.00 8.18
C TYR A 236 8.24 9.35 6.71
N MET A 237 7.24 9.76 5.93
CA MET A 237 7.38 10.12 4.52
C MET A 237 8.13 11.45 4.30
N GLN A 238 7.92 12.46 5.15
CA GLN A 238 8.64 13.74 5.11
C GLN A 238 10.07 13.61 5.60
N GLN A 239 10.34 12.90 6.71
CA GLN A 239 11.72 12.66 7.17
C GLN A 239 12.57 11.92 6.13
N LYS A 240 11.92 11.16 5.23
CA LYS A 240 12.58 10.36 4.20
C LYS A 240 12.63 11.01 2.82
N ASN A 241 12.12 12.24 2.62
CA ASN A 241 12.09 12.93 1.32
C ASN A 241 11.61 12.02 0.17
N ILE A 242 10.51 11.31 0.39
CA ILE A 242 10.02 10.31 -0.56
C ILE A 242 9.31 11.01 -1.73
N THR A 243 10.04 11.24 -2.81
CA THR A 243 9.50 11.51 -4.15
C THR A 243 9.35 10.19 -4.91
N LEU A 244 8.12 9.92 -5.37
CA LEU A 244 7.68 8.77 -6.19
C LEU A 244 8.79 7.91 -6.82
N ASN A 245 8.94 6.69 -6.30
CA ASN A 245 9.26 5.48 -7.07
C ASN A 245 8.84 4.27 -6.23
N TRP A 246 7.53 4.11 -6.11
CA TRP A 246 6.86 3.03 -5.41
C TRP A 246 6.75 1.81 -6.31
N HIS A 247 7.63 0.84 -6.12
CA HIS A 247 7.34 -0.59 -6.24
C HIS A 247 8.52 -1.33 -5.59
N VAL A 248 8.24 -2.48 -4.97
CA VAL A 248 9.17 -3.39 -4.30
C VAL A 248 9.26 -3.18 -2.78
N ALA A 249 8.95 -4.25 -2.05
CA ALA A 249 9.19 -4.36 -0.63
C ALA A 249 10.64 -4.04 -0.30
N GLU A 250 10.88 -3.41 0.85
CA GLU A 250 12.26 -3.15 1.26
C GLU A 250 13.08 -4.44 1.18
N ARG A 251 14.26 -4.36 0.57
CA ARG A 251 15.23 -5.45 0.49
C ARG A 251 16.57 -4.91 0.89
N ILE A 252 17.00 -5.32 2.07
CA ILE A 252 18.14 -4.75 2.75
C ILE A 252 19.38 -5.52 2.34
N MET A 253 20.38 -4.81 1.85
CA MET A 253 21.70 -5.35 1.58
C MET A 253 22.72 -4.74 2.54
N ILE A 254 23.55 -5.57 3.14
CA ILE A 254 24.67 -5.15 3.96
C ILE A 254 25.97 -5.43 3.22
N PHE A 255 26.81 -4.41 3.17
CA PHE A 255 28.20 -4.56 2.75
C PHE A 255 29.08 -4.89 3.95
N VAL A 256 29.72 -6.07 3.92
CA VAL A 256 30.68 -6.49 4.93
C VAL A 256 32.08 -6.65 4.35
N ASP A 257 33.08 -6.18 5.09
CA ASP A 257 34.50 -6.42 4.86
C ASP A 257 35.08 -7.26 6.01
N SER A 258 36.36 -7.65 5.91
CA SER A 258 37.05 -8.51 6.89
C SER A 258 37.43 -7.80 8.20
N GLU A 259 36.53 -6.96 8.74
CA GLU A 259 36.67 -6.31 10.04
C GLU A 259 35.65 -6.82 11.07
N VAL A 260 36.03 -6.82 12.36
CA VAL A 260 35.18 -7.25 13.49
C VAL A 260 33.89 -6.42 13.62
N SER A 261 33.92 -5.18 13.14
CA SER A 261 32.78 -4.26 13.03
C SER A 261 31.66 -4.81 12.13
N SER A 262 31.96 -5.67 11.16
CA SER A 262 30.98 -6.25 10.23
C SER A 262 29.88 -7.07 10.92
N GLN A 263 30.18 -7.71 12.06
CA GLN A 263 29.15 -8.47 12.80
C GLN A 263 28.10 -7.58 13.45
N LYS A 264 28.51 -6.44 14.03
CA LYS A 264 27.57 -5.47 14.59
C LYS A 264 26.66 -4.91 13.51
N LEU A 265 27.18 -4.72 12.31
CA LEU A 265 26.41 -4.28 11.16
C LEU A 265 25.39 -5.33 10.72
N ILE A 266 25.78 -6.62 10.67
CA ILE A 266 24.86 -7.74 10.36
C ILE A 266 23.71 -7.79 11.37
N ILE A 267 24.00 -7.74 12.67
CA ILE A 267 22.96 -7.74 13.72
C ILE A 267 22.05 -6.52 13.58
N ARG A 268 22.61 -5.34 13.28
CA ARG A 268 21.82 -4.13 13.09
C ARG A 268 20.91 -4.22 11.86
N GLY A 269 21.44 -4.72 10.75
CA GLY A 269 20.66 -4.91 9.53
C GLY A 269 19.62 -6.01 9.67
N GLU A 270 19.85 -7.04 10.50
CA GLU A 270 18.82 -8.03 10.85
C GLU A 270 17.66 -7.42 11.64
N ARG A 271 17.96 -6.58 12.64
CA ARG A 271 16.92 -5.87 13.40
C ARG A 271 16.10 -4.97 12.48
N MET A 272 16.76 -4.30 11.54
CA MET A 272 16.08 -3.50 10.51
C MET A 272 15.25 -4.39 9.59
N ALA A 273 15.79 -5.51 9.13
CA ALA A 273 15.09 -6.42 8.24
C ALA A 273 13.84 -7.02 8.89
N LYS A 274 13.93 -7.38 10.16
CA LYS A 274 12.76 -7.79 10.96
C LYS A 274 11.72 -6.68 11.08
N LYS A 275 12.14 -5.44 11.33
CA LYS A 275 11.23 -4.29 11.42
C LYS A 275 10.52 -4.01 10.10
N PHE A 276 11.21 -4.19 8.97
CA PHE A 276 10.66 -3.98 7.63
C PHE A 276 10.00 -5.23 7.02
N ASN A 277 10.02 -6.37 7.72
CA ASN A 277 9.61 -7.68 7.18
C ASN A 277 10.23 -7.97 5.80
N SER A 278 11.52 -7.66 5.68
CA SER A 278 12.29 -7.70 4.44
C SER A 278 13.31 -8.84 4.43
N ASP A 279 13.68 -9.28 3.24
CA ASP A 279 14.87 -10.10 3.05
C ASP A 279 16.14 -9.31 3.44
N LEU A 280 17.07 -9.98 4.13
CA LEU A 280 18.41 -9.47 4.40
C LEU A 280 19.44 -10.18 3.52
N PHE A 281 20.20 -9.40 2.76
CA PHE A 281 21.31 -9.86 1.94
C PHE A 281 22.62 -9.39 2.57
N VAL A 282 23.53 -10.31 2.89
CA VAL A 282 24.87 -9.97 3.36
C VAL A 282 25.85 -10.25 2.24
N VAL A 283 26.54 -9.21 1.77
CA VAL A 283 27.47 -9.32 0.65
C VAL A 283 28.88 -9.05 1.15
N TYR A 284 29.70 -10.11 1.13
CA TYR A 284 31.11 -10.06 1.46
C TYR A 284 31.95 -9.83 0.21
N LEU A 285 32.77 -8.79 0.23
CA LEU A 285 33.71 -8.50 -0.84
C LEU A 285 35.07 -9.10 -0.52
N LYS A 286 35.44 -10.17 -1.22
CA LYS A 286 36.79 -10.74 -1.11
C LYS A 286 37.72 -9.91 -1.99
N ARG A 287 38.65 -9.18 -1.37
CA ARG A 287 39.69 -8.46 -2.10
C ARG A 287 40.90 -9.37 -2.26
N GLU A 288 41.37 -9.57 -3.49
CA GLU A 288 42.70 -10.12 -3.74
C GLU A 288 43.73 -9.09 -3.24
N SER A 289 44.45 -9.41 -2.16
CA SER A 289 45.61 -8.62 -1.75
C SER A 289 46.83 -9.08 -2.55
N PHE A 290 47.51 -8.15 -3.22
CA PHE A 290 48.81 -8.39 -3.85
C PHE A 290 49.95 -8.75 -2.85
N PHE A 291 49.67 -8.74 -1.54
CA PHE A 291 50.57 -9.12 -0.45
C PHE A 291 49.96 -10.26 0.37
N ASP A 292 49.86 -11.45 -0.22
CA ASP A 292 49.31 -12.64 0.42
C ASP A 292 50.32 -13.32 1.36
N PHE A 293 50.36 -12.86 2.62
CA PHE A 293 50.98 -13.62 3.72
C PHE A 293 49.99 -14.02 4.83
N THR A 294 48.67 -13.78 4.67
CA THR A 294 47.65 -14.08 5.71
C THR A 294 46.41 -14.77 5.16
N ASN A 295 46.55 -15.81 4.33
CA ASN A 295 45.42 -16.58 3.80
C ASN A 295 44.60 -17.33 4.87
N SER A 296 45.20 -17.67 6.02
CA SER A 296 44.49 -18.37 7.10
C SER A 296 43.54 -17.49 7.92
N GLN A 297 43.86 -16.20 8.11
CA GLN A 297 43.03 -15.28 8.91
C GLN A 297 41.82 -14.74 8.14
N ASN A 298 41.94 -14.54 6.82
CA ASN A 298 40.82 -14.05 6.01
C ASN A 298 39.74 -15.13 5.81
N THR A 299 40.14 -16.40 5.74
CA THR A 299 39.22 -17.54 5.56
C THR A 299 38.37 -17.76 6.82
N SER A 300 38.98 -17.67 8.01
CA SER A 300 38.25 -17.82 9.28
C SER A 300 37.28 -16.67 9.58
N ILE A 301 37.57 -15.46 9.09
CA ILE A 301 36.64 -14.32 9.23
C ILE A 301 35.45 -14.46 8.28
N GLU A 302 35.67 -14.90 7.04
CA GLU A 302 34.60 -15.18 6.07
C GLU A 302 33.62 -16.23 6.60
N GLU A 303 34.14 -17.35 7.11
CA GLU A 303 33.34 -18.43 7.73
C GLU A 303 32.51 -17.90 8.90
N ARG A 304 33.13 -17.13 9.80
CA ARG A 304 32.43 -16.55 10.96
C ARG A 304 31.35 -15.54 10.56
N LEU A 305 31.55 -14.76 9.49
CA LEU A 305 30.54 -13.83 8.99
C LEU A 305 29.39 -14.57 8.30
N LYS A 306 29.70 -15.64 7.57
CA LYS A 306 28.70 -16.52 6.97
C LYS A 306 27.82 -17.17 8.04
N GLU A 307 28.41 -17.79 9.05
CA GLU A 307 27.70 -18.43 10.17
C GLU A 307 26.76 -17.44 10.88
N VAL A 308 27.25 -16.24 11.21
CA VAL A 308 26.43 -15.22 11.86
C VAL A 308 25.28 -14.77 10.95
N SER A 309 25.55 -14.57 9.67
CA SER A 309 24.53 -14.16 8.70
C SER A 309 23.43 -15.21 8.56
N GLU A 310 23.81 -16.47 8.38
CA GLU A 310 22.88 -17.59 8.20
C GLU A 310 22.08 -17.88 9.48
N SER A 311 22.71 -17.81 10.67
CA SER A 311 22.02 -17.96 11.96
C SER A 311 20.92 -16.92 12.20
N LEU A 312 21.06 -15.76 11.55
CA LEU A 312 20.13 -14.64 11.59
C LEU A 312 19.13 -14.66 10.43
N GLY A 313 19.15 -15.71 9.60
CA GLY A 313 18.25 -15.87 8.45
C GLY A 313 18.61 -15.00 7.25
N ALA A 314 19.81 -14.42 7.21
CA ALA A 314 20.27 -13.61 6.09
C ALA A 314 20.82 -14.47 4.94
N LYS A 315 20.60 -14.02 3.71
CA LYS A 315 21.18 -14.63 2.50
C LYS A 315 22.60 -14.11 2.30
N TYR A 316 23.59 -14.98 2.45
CA TYR A 316 25.00 -14.62 2.36
C TYR A 316 25.55 -14.82 0.94
N PHE A 317 26.26 -13.83 0.40
CA PHE A 317 26.88 -13.86 -0.92
C PHE A 317 28.32 -13.38 -0.85
N VAL A 318 29.17 -13.98 -1.68
CA VAL A 318 30.58 -13.61 -1.82
C VAL A 318 30.83 -13.10 -3.23
N ILE A 319 31.43 -11.92 -3.34
CA ILE A 319 31.85 -11.34 -4.63
C ILE A 319 33.38 -11.31 -4.66
N GLN A 320 33.95 -11.95 -5.68
CA GLN A 320 35.39 -12.11 -5.90
C GLN A 320 35.81 -11.55 -7.28
N GLU A 321 35.22 -10.44 -7.73
CA GLU A 321 35.45 -9.91 -9.09
C GLU A 321 36.29 -8.63 -9.10
N LYS A 322 37.17 -8.52 -10.11
CA LYS A 322 37.99 -7.31 -10.36
C LYS A 322 37.12 -6.08 -10.68
N GLU A 323 35.96 -6.27 -11.32
CA GLU A 323 34.96 -5.22 -11.60
C GLU A 323 33.81 -5.17 -10.58
N TYR A 324 34.13 -5.31 -9.29
CA TYR A 324 33.14 -5.40 -8.21
C TYR A 324 32.01 -4.35 -8.24
N ILE A 325 32.23 -3.12 -8.72
CA ILE A 325 31.16 -2.09 -8.84
C ILE A 325 30.05 -2.53 -9.81
N LYS A 326 30.42 -3.11 -10.95
CA LYS A 326 29.46 -3.56 -11.97
C LYS A 326 28.73 -4.80 -11.48
N THR A 327 29.45 -5.72 -10.84
CA THR A 327 28.90 -6.93 -10.22
C THR A 327 27.89 -6.57 -9.14
N LEU A 328 28.23 -5.61 -8.27
CA LEU A 328 27.34 -5.13 -7.23
C LEU A 328 26.09 -4.45 -7.78
N TYR A 329 26.25 -3.59 -8.78
CA TYR A 329 25.11 -2.98 -9.46
C TYR A 329 24.17 -4.04 -10.05
N ASN A 330 24.72 -5.02 -10.77
CA ASN A 330 23.93 -6.12 -11.36
C ASN A 330 23.27 -6.97 -10.27
N PHE A 331 23.96 -7.24 -9.18
CA PHE A 331 23.44 -7.96 -8.02
C PHE A 331 22.27 -7.21 -7.38
N MET A 332 22.43 -5.90 -7.14
CA MET A 332 21.42 -5.03 -6.57
C MET A 332 20.17 -4.98 -7.45
N LYS A 333 20.36 -4.85 -8.77
CA LYS A 333 19.26 -4.86 -9.74
C LYS A 333 18.55 -6.22 -9.81
N ALA A 334 19.29 -7.33 -9.89
CA ALA A 334 18.72 -8.67 -9.99
C ALA A 334 17.96 -9.09 -8.72
N ASN A 335 18.41 -8.63 -7.55
CA ASN A 335 17.76 -8.90 -6.27
C ASN A 335 16.80 -7.80 -5.84
N TYR A 336 16.58 -6.77 -6.66
CA TYR A 336 15.72 -5.62 -6.34
C TYR A 336 16.03 -5.01 -4.96
N ILE A 337 17.31 -4.75 -4.70
CA ILE A 337 17.77 -4.13 -3.44
C ILE A 337 17.30 -2.68 -3.42
N THR A 338 16.62 -2.29 -2.35
CA THR A 338 16.08 -0.93 -2.14
C THR A 338 16.85 -0.17 -1.07
N PHE A 339 17.54 -0.89 -0.17
CA PHE A 339 18.21 -0.31 0.99
C PHE A 339 19.57 -0.93 1.21
N VAL A 340 20.61 -0.11 1.34
CA VAL A 340 21.99 -0.56 1.49
C VAL A 340 22.59 0.00 2.79
N LEU A 341 23.02 -0.90 3.67
CA LEU A 341 23.75 -0.59 4.90
C LEU A 341 25.25 -0.73 4.72
N ILE A 342 25.98 0.33 5.08
CA ILE A 342 27.42 0.40 4.95
C ILE A 342 28.05 0.81 6.28
N GLY A 343 28.99 0.00 6.75
CA GLY A 343 29.77 0.29 7.94
C GLY A 343 30.88 1.31 7.71
N ASN A 344 30.96 2.32 8.58
CA ASN A 344 32.06 3.27 8.65
C ASN A 344 32.86 3.07 9.94
N SER A 345 34.15 2.78 9.82
CA SER A 345 35.08 2.55 10.94
C SER A 345 35.85 3.85 11.25
N GLU A 346 35.84 4.31 12.51
CA GLU A 346 36.46 5.58 12.96
C GLU A 346 38.00 5.51 13.14
N SER A 347 38.63 4.37 12.90
CA SER A 347 40.08 4.21 13.09
C SER A 347 40.92 5.09 12.15
N ILE A 348 42.11 5.53 12.59
CA ILE A 348 43.05 6.35 11.81
C ILE A 348 43.51 5.63 10.52
N LYS A 349 43.61 4.29 10.54
CA LYS A 349 43.81 3.46 9.32
C LYS A 349 42.55 3.35 8.45
N GLY A 350 41.38 3.59 9.03
CA GLY A 350 40.07 3.62 8.36
C GLY A 350 39.83 4.88 7.53
N LYS A 351 40.37 6.04 7.89
CA LYS A 351 40.17 7.31 7.15
C LYS A 351 40.59 7.25 5.67
N PHE A 352 41.72 6.61 5.34
CA PHE A 352 42.17 6.42 3.95
C PHE A 352 41.33 5.37 3.20
N LYS A 353 40.94 4.27 3.85
CA LYS A 353 40.01 3.28 3.28
C LYS A 353 38.60 3.85 3.07
N ASN A 354 38.16 4.77 3.94
CA ASN A 354 36.88 5.44 3.88
C ASN A 354 36.79 6.34 2.65
N PHE A 355 37.88 6.96 2.19
CA PHE A 355 37.88 7.76 0.96
C PHE A 355 37.62 6.90 -0.29
N ILE A 356 38.21 5.70 -0.34
CA ILE A 356 38.02 4.73 -1.43
C ILE A 356 36.61 4.12 -1.35
N LYS A 357 36.15 3.75 -0.15
CA LYS A 357 34.78 3.24 0.11
C LYS A 357 33.74 4.30 -0.25
N MET A 358 33.99 5.57 0.05
CA MET A 358 33.12 6.69 -0.33
C MET A 358 33.10 6.91 -1.84
N SER A 359 34.24 6.84 -2.52
CA SER A 359 34.30 6.90 -4.00
C SER A 359 33.52 5.76 -4.68
N MET A 360 33.55 4.55 -4.10
CA MET A 360 32.71 3.42 -4.55
C MET A 360 31.22 3.70 -4.34
N ILE A 361 30.83 4.20 -3.17
CA ILE A 361 29.45 4.55 -2.83
C ILE A 361 28.93 5.63 -3.76
N THR A 362 29.70 6.69 -4.02
CA THR A 362 29.34 7.75 -4.97
C THR A 362 29.16 7.21 -6.39
N LYS A 363 29.99 6.24 -6.82
CA LYS A 363 29.84 5.59 -8.14
C LYS A 363 28.62 4.68 -8.23
N LEU A 364 28.26 4.01 -7.13
CA LEU A 364 27.06 3.17 -7.04
C LEU A 364 25.80 4.04 -7.03
N ILE A 365 25.74 5.07 -6.17
CA ILE A 365 24.64 6.06 -6.12
C ILE A 365 24.37 6.66 -7.50
N LYS A 366 25.41 7.01 -8.26
CA LYS A 366 25.25 7.57 -9.62
C LYS A 366 24.72 6.57 -10.66
N LYS A 367 24.76 5.27 -10.38
CA LYS A 367 24.33 4.21 -11.30
C LYS A 367 23.01 3.55 -10.87
N THR A 368 22.62 3.70 -9.61
CA THR A 368 21.42 3.08 -9.03
C THR A 368 20.34 4.14 -8.80
N ASP A 369 19.23 4.04 -9.52
CA ASP A 369 18.03 4.84 -9.24
C ASP A 369 17.14 4.10 -8.24
N GLY A 370 16.64 4.81 -7.22
CA GLY A 370 15.69 4.26 -6.24
C GLY A 370 16.28 3.38 -5.13
N VAL A 371 17.59 3.47 -4.86
CA VAL A 371 18.25 2.74 -3.75
C VAL A 371 18.77 3.69 -2.69
N GLU A 372 18.34 3.50 -1.44
CA GLU A 372 18.84 4.27 -0.29
C GLU A 372 20.18 3.71 0.22
N PHE A 373 21.18 4.57 0.44
CA PHE A 373 22.47 4.18 1.01
C PHE A 373 22.63 4.81 2.39
N HIS A 374 22.71 3.99 3.44
CA HIS A 374 22.88 4.42 4.81
C HIS A 374 24.26 4.04 5.36
N ILE A 375 25.01 5.07 5.76
CA ILE A 375 26.31 4.91 6.40
C ILE A 375 26.11 4.88 7.91
N VAL A 376 26.47 3.76 8.53
CA VAL A 376 26.34 3.57 9.98
C VAL A 376 27.73 3.64 10.62
N PRO A 377 27.94 4.48 11.65
CA PRO A 377 29.17 4.44 12.44
C PRO A 377 29.19 3.13 13.26
N ILE A 378 30.32 2.41 13.23
CA ILE A 378 30.48 1.12 13.93
C ILE A 378 31.65 1.14 14.90
#